data_AF-A0A7W7IAW8-F1
#
_entry.id   AF-A0A7W7IAW8-F1
#
_cell.length_a   1.000
_cell.length_b   1.000
_cell.length_c   1.000
_cell.angle_alpha   90.00
_cell.angle_beta   90.00
_cell.angle_gamma   90.00
#
_symmetry.space_group_name_H-M   'P 1'
#
loop_
_entity.id
_entity.type
_entity.pdbx_description
1 polymer ?
#
loop_
_entity_poly.entity_id
_entity_poly.type
_entity_poly.pdbx_seq_one_letter_code
_entity_poly.pdbx_strand_id
1 'polypeptide(L)'
;MSALWLLCFAGWAAVLAALRRGVRGPARGPVLFAHTATPAGVVLLFSLIGFGSLYATILLAAEWWALLLVTGLRPERLLSTGGLGRLAAWATVTGAATLATTRFVFQI
;
A
#
# COMPACT_ATOMS: atom_id res chain seq x y z
N MET A 1 18.36 -6.79 -0.10
CA MET A 1 17.66 -5.59 -0.62
C MET A 1 16.63 -5.92 -1.72
N SER A 2 16.91 -6.86 -2.62
CA SER A 2 16.02 -7.28 -3.72
C SER A 2 14.66 -7.86 -3.28
N ALA A 3 14.62 -8.63 -2.19
CA ALA A 3 13.38 -9.25 -1.71
C ALA A 3 12.29 -8.23 -1.30
N LEU A 4 12.68 -7.11 -0.67
CA LEU A 4 11.74 -6.10 -0.21
C LEU A 4 11.09 -5.36 -1.40
N TRP A 5 11.88 -5.08 -2.43
CA TRP A 5 11.39 -4.52 -3.69
C TRP A 5 10.44 -5.46 -4.42
N LEU A 6 10.76 -6.76 -4.46
CA LEU A 6 9.87 -7.78 -5.03
C LEU A 6 8.55 -7.87 -4.27
N LEU A 7 8.60 -7.85 -2.93
CA LEU A 7 7.41 -7.88 -2.07
C LEU A 7 6.54 -6.63 -2.26
N CYS A 8 7.19 -5.47 -2.37
CA CYS A 8 6.55 -4.19 -2.65
C CYS A 8 5.85 -4.23 -4.03
N PHE A 9 6.57 -4.63 -5.08
CA PHE A 9 6.01 -4.76 -6.42
C PHE A 9 4.86 -5.78 -6.49
N ALA A 10 5.00 -6.92 -5.82
CA ALA A 10 3.94 -7.93 -5.74
C ALA A 10 2.68 -7.40 -5.05
N GLY A 11 2.84 -6.68 -3.93
CA GLY A 11 1.73 -6.02 -3.24
C GLY A 11 1.02 -4.99 -4.14
N TRP A 12 1.79 -4.15 -4.83
CA TRP A 12 1.26 -3.18 -5.79
C TRP A 12 0.44 -3.84 -6.90
N ALA A 13 1.01 -4.87 -7.53
CA ALA A 13 0.41 -5.58 -8.64
C ALA A 13 -0.86 -6.34 -8.20
N ALA A 14 -0.85 -6.92 -7.00
CA ALA A 14 -2.01 -7.59 -6.42
C ALA A 14 -3.16 -6.62 -6.17
N VAL A 15 -2.90 -5.44 -5.58
CA VAL A 15 -3.90 -4.39 -5.40
C VAL A 15 -4.42 -3.89 -6.74
N LEU A 16 -3.53 -3.65 -7.72
CA LEU A 16 -3.93 -3.22 -9.06
C LEU A 16 -4.84 -4.25 -9.74
N ALA A 17 -4.52 -5.54 -9.64
CA ALA A 17 -5.33 -6.62 -10.18
C ALA A 17 -6.70 -6.69 -9.49
N ALA A 18 -6.74 -6.54 -8.17
CA ALA A 18 -7.98 -6.52 -7.40
C ALA A 18 -8.86 -5.32 -7.77
N LEU A 19 -8.30 -4.10 -7.84
CA LEU A 19 -9.01 -2.90 -8.28
C LEU A 19 -9.56 -3.03 -9.71
N ARG A 20 -8.78 -3.60 -10.63
CA ARG A 20 -9.21 -3.85 -12.02
C ARG A 20 -10.43 -4.78 -12.10
N ARG A 21 -10.59 -5.70 -11.14
CA ARG A 21 -11.70 -6.65 -11.05
C ARG A 21 -12.91 -6.09 -10.30
N GLY A 22 -12.67 -5.34 -9.21
CA GLY A 22 -13.70 -4.86 -8.28
C GLY A 22 -14.33 -3.53 -8.64
N VAL A 23 -13.55 -2.57 -9.16
CA VAL A 23 -14.05 -1.21 -9.46
C VAL A 23 -14.65 -1.16 -10.86
N ARG A 24 -15.91 -0.74 -10.94
CA ARG A 24 -16.66 -0.58 -12.19
C ARG A 24 -17.24 0.83 -12.30
N GLY A 25 -17.57 1.23 -13.54
CA GLY A 25 -18.16 2.54 -13.82
C GLY A 25 -17.13 3.68 -13.90
N PRO A 26 -17.59 4.94 -13.85
CA PRO A 26 -16.79 6.12 -14.17
C PRO A 26 -15.60 6.35 -13.21
N ALA A 27 -15.67 5.84 -11.99
CA ALA A 27 -14.58 5.95 -11.01
C ALA A 27 -13.36 5.05 -11.32
N ARG A 28 -13.50 4.07 -12.22
CA ARG A 28 -12.44 3.09 -12.51
C ARG A 28 -11.15 3.74 -13.03
N GLY A 29 -11.26 4.66 -13.99
CA GLY A 29 -10.09 5.34 -14.57
C GLY A 29 -9.29 6.11 -13.52
N PRO A 30 -9.91 7.06 -12.80
CA PRO A 30 -9.25 7.81 -11.74
C PRO A 30 -8.64 6.95 -10.64
N VAL A 31 -9.33 5.91 -10.18
CA VAL A 31 -8.83 5.02 -9.12
C VAL A 31 -7.59 4.25 -9.56
N LEU A 32 -7.60 3.69 -10.78
CA LEU A 32 -6.44 2.98 -11.31
C LEU A 32 -5.27 3.93 -11.54
N PHE A 33 -5.53 5.11 -12.10
CA PHE A 33 -4.50 6.12 -12.31
C PHE A 33 -3.83 6.53 -10.99
N ALA A 34 -4.64 6.87 -9.97
CA ALA A 34 -4.14 7.23 -8.66
C ALA A 34 -3.24 6.14 -8.08
N HIS A 35 -3.69 4.88 -8.09
CA HIS A 35 -2.89 3.73 -7.61
C HIS A 35 -1.59 3.51 -8.39
N THR A 36 -1.61 3.75 -9.71
CA THR A 36 -0.38 3.67 -10.52
C THR A 36 0.59 4.82 -10.25
N ALA A 37 0.09 6.00 -9.88
CA ALA A 37 0.91 7.17 -9.57
C ALA A 37 1.45 7.15 -8.13
N THR A 38 0.80 6.44 -7.20
CA THR A 38 1.17 6.36 -5.77
C THR A 38 2.66 6.04 -5.53
N PRO A 39 3.27 5.02 -6.17
CA PRO A 39 4.67 4.68 -5.91
C PRO A 39 5.61 5.86 -6.24
N ALA A 40 5.39 6.50 -7.39
CA ALA A 40 6.20 7.65 -7.81
C ALA A 40 6.03 8.84 -6.87
N GLY A 41 4.77 9.15 -6.48
CA GLY A 41 4.47 10.23 -5.55
C GLY A 41 5.11 10.02 -4.18
N VAL A 42 5.07 8.80 -3.65
CA VAL A 42 5.66 8.46 -2.35
C VAL A 42 7.18 8.51 -2.39
N VAL A 43 7.81 7.99 -3.45
CA VAL A 43 9.27 8.10 -3.63
C VAL A 43 9.70 9.57 -3.72
N LEU A 44 8.98 10.39 -4.50
CA LEU A 44 9.25 11.82 -4.62
C LEU A 44 9.11 12.53 -3.27
N LEU A 45 8.03 12.24 -2.53
CA LEU A 45 7.79 12.83 -1.20
C LEU A 45 8.93 12.50 -0.24
N PHE A 46 9.31 11.22 -0.12
CA PHE A 46 10.40 10.79 0.75
C PHE A 46 11.74 11.41 0.34
N SER A 47 11.98 11.56 -0.96
CA SER A 47 13.17 12.26 -1.48
C SER A 47 13.18 13.74 -1.07
N LEU A 48 12.02 14.41 -1.09
CA LEU A 48 11.89 15.82 -0.73
C LEU A 48 12.14 16.06 0.77
N ILE A 49 11.68 15.15 1.63
CA ILE A 49 11.84 15.25 3.10
C ILE A 49 13.19 14.68 3.60
N GLY A 50 14.08 14.28 2.70
CA GLY A 50 15.42 13.79 3.03
C GLY A 50 15.48 12.36 3.57
N PHE A 51 14.42 11.57 3.38
CA PHE A 51 14.40 10.16 3.76
C PHE A 51 14.78 9.24 2.59
N GLY A 52 15.50 8.16 2.88
CA GLY A 52 15.90 7.18 1.87
C GLY A 52 14.73 6.36 1.32
N SER A 53 14.86 5.88 0.08
CA SER A 53 13.86 5.04 -0.62
C SER A 53 13.51 3.75 0.12
N LEU A 54 14.38 3.29 1.03
CA LEU A 54 14.14 2.13 1.87
C LEU A 54 12.89 2.31 2.75
N TYR A 55 12.75 3.43 3.45
CA TYR A 55 11.59 3.70 4.30
C TYR A 55 10.30 3.76 3.49
N ALA A 56 10.35 4.44 2.32
CA ALA A 56 9.24 4.47 1.38
C ALA A 56 8.83 3.06 0.92
N THR A 57 9.79 2.20 0.60
CA THR A 57 9.53 0.84 0.11
C THR A 57 8.94 -0.05 1.20
N ILE A 58 9.41 0.06 2.45
CA ILE A 58 8.85 -0.66 3.60
C ILE A 58 7.39 -0.25 3.81
N LEU A 59 7.12 1.05 3.85
CA LEU A 59 5.78 1.59 4.05
C LEU A 59 4.82 1.14 2.94
N LEU A 60 5.21 1.30 1.67
CA LEU A 60 4.39 0.92 0.52
C LEU A 60 4.06 -0.57 0.51
N ALA A 61 5.05 -1.42 0.78
CA ALA A 61 4.83 -2.86 0.87
C ALA A 61 3.82 -3.18 1.99
N ALA A 62 4.04 -2.64 3.19
CA ALA A 62 3.15 -2.85 4.33
C ALA A 62 1.71 -2.39 4.01
N GLU A 63 1.56 -1.20 3.41
CA GLU A 63 0.26 -0.60 3.11
C GLU A 63 -0.56 -1.44 2.13
N TRP A 64 0.04 -1.92 1.04
CA TRP A 64 -0.67 -2.72 0.04
C TRP A 64 -1.06 -4.11 0.54
N TRP A 65 -0.19 -4.77 1.30
CA TRP A 65 -0.52 -6.07 1.89
C TRP A 65 -1.57 -5.92 3.00
N ALA A 66 -1.46 -4.88 3.85
CA ALA A 66 -2.47 -4.56 4.85
C ALA A 66 -3.84 -4.28 4.21
N LEU A 67 -3.86 -3.53 3.11
CA LEU A 67 -5.08 -3.23 2.37
C LEU A 67 -5.77 -4.52 1.91
N LEU A 68 -5.02 -5.43 1.30
CA LEU A 68 -5.53 -6.71 0.83
C LEU A 68 -6.05 -7.59 1.98
N LEU A 69 -5.32 -7.63 3.10
CA LEU A 69 -5.71 -8.39 4.29
C LEU A 69 -7.01 -7.85 4.90
N VAL A 70 -7.07 -6.55 5.17
CA VAL A 70 -8.21 -5.90 5.85
C VAL A 70 -9.46 -5.83 4.96
N THR A 71 -9.28 -5.80 3.64
CA THR A 71 -10.41 -5.77 2.70
C THR A 71 -10.81 -7.14 2.16
N GLY A 72 -10.03 -8.19 2.42
CA GLY A 72 -10.27 -9.53 1.90
C GLY A 72 -10.13 -9.59 0.38
N LEU A 73 -9.02 -9.04 -0.15
CA LEU A 73 -8.70 -8.93 -1.59
C LEU A 73 -9.69 -8.07 -2.40
N ARG A 74 -10.45 -7.20 -1.72
CA ARG A 74 -11.44 -6.29 -2.33
C ARG A 74 -11.18 -4.85 -1.90
N PRO A 75 -10.08 -4.22 -2.37
CA PRO A 75 -9.62 -2.92 -1.90
C PRO A 75 -10.69 -1.82 -1.96
N GLU A 76 -11.62 -1.90 -2.91
CA GLU A 76 -12.77 -0.99 -3.02
C GLU A 76 -13.64 -0.94 -1.75
N ARG A 77 -13.64 -2.00 -0.93
CA ARG A 77 -14.40 -2.06 0.32
C ARG A 77 -13.86 -1.12 1.40
N LEU A 78 -12.62 -0.66 1.31
CA LEU A 78 -12.06 0.26 2.30
C LEU A 78 -12.94 1.52 2.43
N LEU A 79 -13.36 2.10 1.31
CA LEU A 79 -14.12 3.35 1.26
C LEU A 79 -15.60 3.16 0.92
N SER A 80 -15.96 2.16 0.11
CA SER A 80 -17.36 1.96 -0.31
C SER A 80 -18.26 1.37 0.78
N THR A 81 -17.70 0.53 1.66
CA THR A 81 -18.48 -0.24 2.66
C THR A 81 -17.79 -0.34 4.02
N GLY A 82 -16.54 0.10 4.13
CA GLY A 82 -15.66 -0.20 5.27
C GLY A 82 -15.86 0.71 6.47
N GLY A 83 -16.31 1.95 6.26
CA GLY A 83 -16.41 2.96 7.30
C GLY A 83 -15.08 3.24 8.01
N LEU A 84 -15.13 4.09 9.05
CA LEU A 84 -13.94 4.49 9.83
C LEU A 84 -13.25 3.30 10.51
N GLY A 85 -14.01 2.26 10.91
CA GLY A 85 -13.45 1.09 11.58
C GLY A 85 -12.50 0.28 10.70
N ARG A 86 -12.85 0.05 9.42
CA ARG A 86 -11.97 -0.65 8.47
C ARG A 86 -10.76 0.21 8.09
N LEU A 87 -10.94 1.52 7.98
CA LEU A 87 -9.85 2.46 7.75
C LEU A 87 -8.86 2.45 8.92
N ALA A 88 -9.36 2.48 10.16
CA ALA A 88 -8.53 2.36 11.36
C ALA A 88 -7.78 1.02 11.39
N ALA A 89 -8.47 -0.10 11.13
CA ALA A 89 -7.84 -1.42 11.07
C ALA A 89 -6.71 -1.47 10.03
N TRP A 90 -6.94 -0.94 8.83
CA TRP A 90 -5.92 -0.82 7.80
C TRP A 90 -4.74 0.03 8.26
N ALA A 91 -4.98 1.22 8.81
CA ALA A 91 -3.93 2.10 9.30
C ALA A 91 -3.10 1.44 10.43
N THR A 92 -3.76 0.76 11.37
CA THR A 92 -3.09 0.03 12.45
C THR A 92 -2.22 -1.11 11.93
N VAL A 93 -2.74 -1.92 11.00
CA VAL A 93 -1.97 -3.04 10.41
C VAL A 93 -0.79 -2.52 9.60
N THR A 94 -0.98 -1.47 8.80
CA THR A 94 0.10 -0.81 8.04
C THR A 94 1.19 -0.29 8.97
N GLY A 95 0.81 0.45 10.03
CA GLY A 95 1.74 1.00 11.00
C GLY A 95 2.52 -0.08 11.74
N ALA A 96 1.83 -1.11 12.25
CA ALA A 96 2.46 -2.22 12.95
C ALA A 96 3.44 -2.99 12.04
N ALA A 97 3.05 -3.32 10.81
CA ALA A 97 3.89 -4.01 9.85
C ALA A 97 5.10 -3.16 9.42
N THR A 98 4.91 -1.86 9.23
CA THR A 98 5.99 -0.91 8.91
C THR A 98 7.01 -0.86 10.04
N LEU A 99 6.56 -0.70 11.29
CA LEU A 99 7.43 -0.68 12.46
C LEU A 99 8.19 -1.99 12.65
N ALA A 100 7.49 -3.12 12.55
CA ALA A 100 8.08 -4.45 12.69
C ALA A 100 9.16 -4.69 11.61
N THR A 101 8.86 -4.39 10.35
CA THR A 101 9.79 -4.57 9.23
C THR A 101 10.98 -3.63 9.34
N THR A 102 10.74 -2.37 9.71
CA THR A 102 11.81 -1.38 9.94
C THR A 102 12.76 -1.89 11.02
N ARG A 103 12.24 -2.31 12.18
CA ARG A 103 13.08 -2.88 13.24
C ARG A 103 13.85 -4.10 12.77
N PHE A 104 13.20 -5.01 12.06
CA PHE A 104 13.86 -6.21 11.54
C PHE A 104 15.01 -5.87 10.59
N VAL A 105 14.81 -4.94 9.65
CA VAL A 105 15.84 -4.54 8.68
C VAL A 105 17.03 -3.83 9.32
N PHE A 106 16.81 -3.03 10.36
CA PHE A 106 17.87 -2.27 11.02
C PHE A 106 18.50 -2.97 12.25
N GLN A 107 17.96 -4.12 12.68
CA GLN A 107 18.54 -4.94 13.74
C GLN A 107 19.43 -6.10 13.22
N ILE A 108 19.57 -6.22 11.90
CA ILE A 108 20.48 -7.14 11.21
C ILE A 108 21.71 -6.34 10.77
#